data_AF-X0U1G4-F1
#
_entry.id   AF-X0U1G4-F1
#
_cell.length_a   1.000
_cell.length_b   1.000
_cell.length_c   1.000
_cell.angle_alpha   90.00
_cell.angle_beta   90.00
_cell.angle_gamma   90.00
#
_symmetry.space_group_name_H-M   'P 1'
#
loop_
_entity.id
_entity.type
_entity.pdbx_description
1 polymer ?
#
loop_
_entity_poly.entity_id
_entity_poly.type
_entity_poly.pdbx_seq_one_letter_code
_entity_poly.pdbx_strand_id
1 'polypeptide(L)'
;AQEQFGRLGSLNIIVKTVKPPEEQDASEQSESMVEYGVTYADAERFRNSIPGVEVIVPNRRISQRAWYRNRKVAVEVIGTVPWLPEASPIQLQRGRFLSSIDMDHKQGICVVDERIVEALFTFDDPLGQDVKIASDYYRVVGIVSAESPVPATRGSENGVARVQSQGGANVGSIYVPLTAVKDRFGEITIQISGESGGNIEKVELQEIIIKVGAMDNVLPTRDIVDTLLSRFHEKNDYQIVVPLELLRQAKRTQRIFSIVLGSIAAISLLVGGIGIMNIM
;
A
#
# COMPACT_ATOMS: atom_id res chain seq x y z
N ALA A 1 14.83 14.28 -6.79
CA ALA A 1 13.82 13.21 -6.91
C ALA A 1 13.86 12.27 -5.70
N GLN A 2 14.88 11.43 -5.52
CA GLN A 2 14.94 10.40 -4.45
C GLN A 2 14.78 10.92 -3.01
N GLU A 3 15.19 12.16 -2.71
CA GLU A 3 15.06 12.76 -1.37
C GLU A 3 13.64 13.19 -0.98
N GLN A 4 12.80 13.62 -1.94
CA GLN A 4 11.42 14.02 -1.65
C GLN A 4 10.53 12.79 -1.36
N PHE A 5 10.76 11.68 -2.07
CA PHE A 5 10.07 10.40 -1.83
C PHE A 5 10.48 9.75 -0.51
N GLY A 6 11.77 9.84 -0.17
CA GLY A 6 12.27 9.39 1.11
C GLY A 6 11.52 10.05 2.27
N ARG A 7 11.23 11.36 2.17
CA ARG A 7 10.58 12.13 3.25
C ARG A 7 9.12 11.72 3.50
N LEU A 8 8.28 11.65 2.46
CA LEU A 8 6.86 11.31 2.62
C LEU A 8 6.67 9.86 3.10
N GLY A 9 7.45 8.91 2.58
CA GLY A 9 7.40 7.52 3.04
C GLY A 9 8.03 7.31 4.42
N SER A 10 9.06 8.08 4.78
CA SER A 10 9.79 7.88 6.04
C SER A 10 9.02 8.27 7.30
N LEU A 11 8.01 9.12 7.18
CA LEU A 11 7.14 9.50 8.30
C LEU A 11 5.94 8.58 8.45
N ASN A 12 5.81 7.59 7.57
CA ASN A 12 4.70 6.66 7.57
C ASN A 12 5.07 5.37 8.29
N ILE A 13 4.09 4.86 9.03
CA ILE A 13 4.05 3.51 9.57
C ILE A 13 2.88 2.84 8.87
N ILE A 14 3.14 1.76 8.15
CA ILE A 14 2.14 1.08 7.32
C ILE A 14 1.84 -0.26 7.97
N VAL A 15 0.62 -0.44 8.46
CA VAL A 15 0.16 -1.74 8.97
C VAL A 15 -0.59 -2.45 7.85
N LYS A 16 -0.15 -3.64 7.47
CA LYS A 16 -0.74 -4.45 6.42
C LYS A 16 -1.36 -5.70 6.99
N THR A 17 -2.51 -6.09 6.46
CA THR A 17 -3.10 -7.41 6.74
C THR A 17 -2.26 -8.49 6.06
N VAL A 18 -1.94 -9.54 6.82
CA VAL A 18 -1.26 -10.74 6.33
C VAL A 18 -2.12 -11.93 6.70
N LYS A 19 -2.30 -12.87 5.76
CA LYS A 19 -3.00 -14.11 6.08
C LYS A 19 -2.16 -14.89 7.10
N PRO A 20 -2.72 -15.25 8.28
CA PRO A 20 -1.99 -16.06 9.25
C PRO A 20 -1.64 -17.42 8.63
N PRO A 21 -0.51 -18.04 9.03
CA PRO A 21 -0.18 -19.39 8.60
C PRO A 21 -1.31 -20.34 9.02
N GLU A 22 -1.66 -21.30 8.15
CA GLU A 22 -2.64 -22.34 8.49
C GLU A 22 -2.07 -23.17 9.65
N GLU A 23 -2.55 -22.94 10.86
CA GLU A 23 -2.23 -23.78 12.01
C GLU A 23 -2.82 -25.18 11.75
N GLN A 24 -1.93 -26.18 11.67
CA GLN A 24 -2.31 -27.60 11.65
C GLN A 24 -2.75 -28.07 13.05
N ASP A 25 -3.58 -27.31 13.75
CA ASP A 25 -4.22 -27.81 14.96
C ASP A 25 -5.53 -28.49 14.56
N ALA A 26 -5.35 -29.77 14.23
CA ALA A 26 -6.41 -30.75 14.16
C ALA A 26 -6.96 -31.00 15.57
N SER A 27 -7.91 -30.18 16.02
CA SER A 27 -9.01 -30.62 16.89
C SER A 27 -9.93 -29.45 17.22
N GLU A 28 -11.24 -29.74 17.17
CA GLU A 28 -12.34 -28.95 17.71
C GLU A 28 -12.93 -27.85 16.80
N GLN A 29 -14.08 -28.22 16.23
CA GLN A 29 -15.11 -27.37 15.63
C GLN A 29 -14.67 -26.53 14.42
N SER A 30 -15.14 -26.98 13.26
CA SER A 30 -15.11 -26.25 12.00
C SER A 30 -15.78 -24.87 12.17
N GLU A 31 -15.00 -23.87 12.58
CA GLU A 31 -15.32 -22.49 12.28
C GLU A 31 -15.21 -22.36 10.76
N SER A 32 -16.35 -22.48 10.09
CA SER A 32 -16.52 -22.28 8.65
C SER A 32 -16.08 -20.88 8.18
N MET A 33 -15.59 -20.04 9.09
CA MET A 33 -15.28 -18.64 8.88
C MET A 33 -14.05 -18.23 9.68
N VAL A 34 -13.01 -17.73 8.99
CA VAL A 34 -11.78 -17.21 9.61
C VAL A 34 -11.74 -15.70 9.41
N GLU A 35 -11.88 -14.94 10.49
CA GLU A 35 -11.67 -13.49 10.51
C GLU A 35 -10.21 -13.18 10.85
N TYR A 36 -9.58 -12.31 10.05
CA TYR A 36 -8.18 -11.93 10.26
C TYR A 36 -7.87 -10.55 9.65
N GLY A 37 -6.80 -9.95 10.15
CA GLY A 37 -6.26 -8.70 9.64
C GLY A 37 -6.74 -7.49 10.42
N VAL A 38 -6.22 -6.33 10.03
CA VAL A 38 -6.54 -5.07 10.71
C VAL A 38 -7.99 -4.64 10.47
N THR A 39 -8.60 -4.05 11.49
CA THR A 39 -10.02 -3.68 11.51
C THR A 39 -10.23 -2.17 11.50
N TYR A 40 -11.47 -1.73 11.26
CA TYR A 40 -11.84 -0.32 11.46
C TYR A 40 -11.69 0.11 12.92
N ALA A 41 -11.89 -0.80 13.87
CA ALA A 41 -11.72 -0.50 15.29
C ALA A 41 -10.26 -0.19 15.63
N ASP A 42 -9.30 -0.84 14.97
CA ASP A 42 -7.87 -0.57 15.18
C ASP A 42 -7.49 0.82 14.69
N ALA A 43 -8.01 1.24 13.53
CA ALA A 43 -7.81 2.60 13.03
C ALA A 43 -8.31 3.66 14.04
N GLU A 44 -9.46 3.45 14.67
CA GLU A 44 -9.98 4.34 15.71
C GLU A 44 -9.16 4.26 17.00
N ARG A 45 -8.68 3.08 17.40
CA ARG A 45 -7.80 2.93 18.57
C ARG A 45 -6.49 3.68 18.37
N PHE A 46 -5.88 3.58 17.19
CA PHE A 46 -4.66 4.32 16.87
C PHE A 46 -4.89 5.83 16.97
N ARG A 47 -6.03 6.32 16.49
CA ARG A 47 -6.40 7.74 16.54
C ARG A 47 -6.48 8.25 17.98
N ASN A 48 -7.08 7.45 18.86
CA ASN A 48 -7.40 7.88 20.22
C ASN A 48 -6.27 7.60 21.22
N SER A 49 -5.41 6.61 20.95
CA SER A 49 -4.43 6.11 21.93
C SER A 49 -3.00 6.54 21.68
N ILE A 50 -2.66 6.92 20.45
CA ILE A 50 -1.27 7.20 20.06
C ILE A 50 -1.04 8.70 19.96
N PRO A 51 -0.21 9.29 20.84
CA PRO A 51 0.14 10.70 20.75
C PRO A 51 1.04 10.97 19.54
N GLY A 52 0.87 12.14 18.89
CA GLY A 52 1.74 12.59 17.80
C GLY A 52 1.43 11.99 16.42
N VAL A 53 0.33 11.25 16.28
CA VAL A 53 -0.23 10.88 14.99
C VAL A 53 -0.89 12.10 14.36
N GLU A 54 -0.45 12.49 13.16
CA GLU A 54 -1.07 13.58 12.40
C GLU A 54 -2.29 13.07 11.65
N VAL A 55 -2.15 11.92 10.98
CA VAL A 55 -3.12 11.42 10.02
C VAL A 55 -3.17 9.89 10.05
N ILE A 56 -4.39 9.34 10.01
CA ILE A 56 -4.64 7.89 9.87
C ILE A 56 -5.47 7.66 8.63
N VAL A 57 -5.00 6.76 7.77
CA VAL A 57 -5.64 6.43 6.50
C VAL A 57 -5.95 4.93 6.47
N PRO A 58 -7.18 4.52 6.82
CA PRO A 58 -7.64 3.17 6.59
C PRO A 58 -7.91 2.96 5.11
N ASN A 59 -7.32 1.92 4.53
CA ASN A 59 -7.43 1.58 3.12
C ASN A 59 -8.03 0.18 2.96
N ARG A 60 -9.13 0.12 2.22
CA ARG A 60 -9.67 -1.14 1.72
C ARG A 60 -9.31 -1.32 0.26
N ARG A 61 -8.68 -2.43 -0.10
CA ARG A 61 -8.18 -2.74 -1.44
C ARG A 61 -8.91 -3.96 -2.01
N ILE A 62 -9.59 -3.78 -3.13
CA ILE A 62 -10.40 -4.82 -3.76
C ILE A 62 -10.02 -4.92 -5.25
N SER A 63 -9.52 -6.07 -5.68
CA SER A 63 -9.28 -6.33 -7.10
C SER A 63 -10.61 -6.48 -7.84
N GLN A 64 -10.81 -5.65 -8.87
CA GLN A 64 -12.04 -5.63 -9.66
C GLN A 64 -11.77 -5.35 -11.14
N ARG A 65 -12.82 -5.44 -11.95
CA ARG A 65 -12.81 -4.96 -13.33
C ARG A 65 -13.59 -3.65 -13.43
N ALA A 66 -12.96 -2.65 -14.05
CA ALA A 66 -13.60 -1.41 -14.43
C ALA A 66 -14.07 -1.49 -15.89
N TRP A 67 -15.26 -0.98 -16.13
CA TRP A 67 -15.89 -0.90 -17.44
C TRP A 67 -16.20 0.54 -17.80
N TYR A 68 -15.87 0.89 -19.04
CA TYR A 68 -16.28 2.12 -19.67
C TYR A 68 -16.61 1.82 -21.12
N ARG A 69 -17.87 2.06 -21.51
CA ARG A 69 -18.41 1.68 -22.82
C ARG A 69 -18.13 0.20 -23.16
N ASN A 70 -17.38 -0.06 -24.23
CA ASN A 70 -17.02 -1.41 -24.69
C ASN A 70 -15.66 -1.91 -24.18
N ARG A 71 -15.00 -1.16 -23.27
CA ARG A 71 -13.67 -1.48 -22.75
C ARG A 71 -13.70 -1.94 -21.31
N LYS A 72 -12.80 -2.87 -20.99
CA LYS A 72 -12.66 -3.47 -19.67
C LYS A 72 -11.19 -3.58 -19.28
N VAL A 73 -10.86 -3.17 -18.06
CA VAL A 73 -9.50 -3.25 -17.51
C VAL A 73 -9.54 -3.78 -16.09
N ALA A 74 -8.52 -4.55 -15.69
CA ALA A 74 -8.34 -4.99 -14.31
C ALA A 74 -7.74 -3.83 -13.49
N VAL A 75 -8.35 -3.54 -12.34
CA VAL A 75 -8.01 -2.40 -11.48
C VAL A 75 -8.03 -2.81 -10.02
N GLU A 76 -7.28 -2.09 -9.20
CA GLU A 76 -7.42 -2.15 -7.75
C GLU A 76 -8.33 -1.01 -7.29
N VAL A 77 -9.49 -1.34 -6.71
CA VAL A 77 -10.37 -0.35 -6.07
C VAL A 77 -9.84 -0.10 -4.67
N ILE A 78 -9.48 1.14 -4.38
CA ILE A 78 -8.99 1.58 -3.07
C ILE A 78 -10.07 2.45 -2.42
N GLY A 79 -10.81 1.86 -1.48
CA GLY A 79 -11.66 2.59 -0.55
C GLY A 79 -10.80 3.32 0.47
N THR A 80 -10.84 4.66 0.46
CA THR A 80 -9.94 5.49 1.28
C THR A 80 -10.61 6.79 1.73
N VAL A 81 -9.85 7.62 2.43
CA VAL A 81 -10.25 8.88 3.04
C VAL A 81 -9.72 10.09 2.25
N PRO A 82 -10.36 11.28 2.36
CA PRO A 82 -9.99 12.50 1.63
C PRO A 82 -8.54 12.95 1.83
N TRP A 83 -7.99 12.73 3.01
CA TRP A 83 -6.65 13.14 3.39
C TRP A 83 -5.57 12.11 3.03
N LEU A 84 -5.88 11.07 2.23
CA LEU A 84 -4.87 10.13 1.71
C LEU A 84 -3.66 10.85 1.06
N PRO A 85 -3.82 11.92 0.24
CA PRO A 85 -2.68 12.60 -0.37
C PRO A 85 -1.70 13.22 0.64
N GLU A 86 -2.10 13.42 1.90
CA GLU A 86 -1.20 13.91 2.95
C GLU A 86 -0.25 12.82 3.45
N ALA A 87 -0.64 11.56 3.32
CA ALA A 87 0.09 10.39 3.80
C ALA A 87 0.63 9.50 2.67
N SER A 88 0.43 9.85 1.41
CA SER A 88 0.87 9.04 0.26
C SER A 88 1.35 9.97 -0.86
N PRO A 89 2.39 9.59 -1.65
CA PRO A 89 2.92 10.41 -2.74
C PRO A 89 2.01 10.40 -3.97
N ILE A 90 0.74 10.77 -3.79
CA ILE A 90 -0.26 10.87 -4.86
C ILE A 90 -0.26 12.31 -5.34
N GLN A 91 -0.07 12.52 -6.64
CA GLN A 91 -0.12 13.85 -7.25
C GLN A 91 -1.40 13.98 -8.06
N LEU A 92 -2.20 15.01 -7.73
CA LEU A 92 -3.40 15.35 -8.47
C LEU A 92 -3.01 16.06 -9.77
N GLN A 93 -3.37 15.45 -10.90
CA GLN A 93 -3.05 15.97 -12.24
C GLN A 93 -4.19 16.85 -12.76
N ARG A 94 -5.44 16.37 -12.64
CA ARG A 94 -6.64 17.08 -13.10
C ARG A 94 -7.81 16.85 -12.14
N GLY A 95 -8.74 17.81 -12.10
CA GLY A 95 -9.96 17.72 -11.29
C GLY A 95 -9.69 17.95 -9.81
N ARG A 96 -10.30 17.13 -8.94
CA ARG A 96 -10.13 17.18 -7.49
C ARG A 96 -9.96 15.77 -6.91
N PHE A 97 -9.35 15.68 -5.73
CA PHE A 97 -9.37 14.44 -4.96
C PHE A 97 -10.73 14.25 -4.26
N LEU A 98 -10.85 13.18 -3.47
CA LEU A 98 -11.99 12.94 -2.58
C LEU A 98 -12.09 14.05 -1.52
N SER A 99 -13.30 14.34 -1.06
CA SER A 99 -13.58 15.33 -0.02
C SER A 99 -14.46 14.74 1.09
N SER A 100 -14.53 15.41 2.23
CA SER A 100 -15.35 14.93 3.36
C SER A 100 -16.83 14.79 2.98
N ILE A 101 -17.37 15.70 2.16
CA ILE A 101 -18.77 15.63 1.70
C ILE A 101 -19.03 14.36 0.87
N ASP A 102 -18.04 13.90 0.10
CA ASP A 102 -18.18 12.67 -0.69
C ASP A 102 -18.24 11.44 0.23
N MET A 103 -17.46 11.45 1.31
CA MET A 103 -17.52 10.40 2.32
C MET A 103 -18.84 10.43 3.10
N ASP A 104 -19.23 11.60 3.60
CA ASP A 104 -20.41 11.75 4.46
C ASP A 104 -21.69 11.34 3.74
N HIS A 105 -21.80 11.67 2.45
CA HIS A 105 -22.94 11.29 1.61
C HIS A 105 -22.76 10.00 0.82
N LYS A 106 -21.69 9.21 1.07
CA LYS A 106 -21.40 7.95 0.36
C LYS A 106 -21.49 8.09 -1.17
N GLN A 107 -20.95 9.17 -1.70
CA GLN A 107 -21.11 9.53 -3.11
C GLN A 107 -20.47 8.47 -4.01
N GLY A 108 -21.16 8.12 -5.10
CA GLY A 108 -20.64 7.27 -6.18
C GLY A 108 -19.67 8.02 -7.07
N ILE A 109 -18.56 8.49 -6.50
CA ILE A 109 -17.49 9.20 -7.22
C ILE A 109 -16.17 8.43 -7.12
N CYS A 110 -15.29 8.66 -8.07
CA CYS A 110 -13.96 8.07 -8.05
C CYS A 110 -12.87 9.01 -8.58
N VAL A 111 -11.65 8.74 -8.17
CA VAL A 111 -10.43 9.36 -8.67
C VAL A 111 -9.59 8.26 -9.31
N VAL A 112 -9.10 8.48 -10.52
CA VAL A 112 -8.54 7.42 -11.36
C VAL A 112 -7.04 7.65 -11.58
N ASP A 113 -6.25 6.58 -11.52
CA ASP A 113 -4.84 6.61 -11.93
C ASP A 113 -4.70 6.90 -13.43
N GLU A 114 -3.76 7.77 -13.81
CA GLU A 114 -3.45 8.11 -15.20
C GLU A 114 -3.27 6.88 -16.11
N ARG A 115 -2.66 5.80 -15.61
CA ARG A 115 -2.50 4.54 -16.38
C ARG A 115 -3.84 3.90 -16.76
N ILE A 116 -4.85 4.03 -15.90
CA ILE A 116 -6.20 3.56 -16.22
C ILE A 116 -6.86 4.50 -17.24
N VAL A 117 -6.59 5.80 -17.18
CA VAL A 117 -7.11 6.76 -18.17
C VAL A 117 -6.66 6.37 -19.57
N GLU A 118 -5.37 6.10 -19.75
CA GLU A 118 -4.80 5.67 -21.03
C GLU A 118 -5.45 4.37 -21.55
N ALA A 119 -5.60 3.38 -20.67
CA ALA A 119 -6.11 2.06 -21.02
C ALA A 119 -7.63 2.01 -21.23
N LEU A 120 -8.40 2.79 -20.46
CA LEU A 120 -9.86 2.71 -20.41
C LEU A 120 -10.53 3.77 -21.29
N PHE A 121 -10.06 5.02 -21.24
CA PHE A 121 -10.67 6.16 -21.92
C PHE A 121 -9.99 6.52 -23.26
N THR A 122 -8.69 6.25 -23.39
CA THR A 122 -7.83 6.56 -24.56
C THR A 122 -7.91 8.00 -25.04
N PHE A 123 -8.97 8.40 -25.76
CA PHE A 123 -9.13 9.75 -26.32
C PHE A 123 -10.28 10.55 -25.67
N ASP A 124 -11.14 9.91 -24.88
CA ASP A 124 -12.23 10.62 -24.18
C ASP A 124 -11.69 11.37 -22.96
N ASP A 125 -12.26 12.54 -22.66
CA ASP A 125 -11.99 13.20 -21.36
C ASP A 125 -12.66 12.38 -20.24
N PRO A 126 -11.89 11.79 -19.31
CA PRO A 126 -12.46 10.95 -18.26
C PRO A 126 -13.24 11.77 -17.24
N LEU A 127 -12.93 13.05 -17.04
CA LEU A 127 -13.58 13.87 -16.02
C LEU A 127 -15.08 14.00 -16.30
N GLY A 128 -15.89 13.72 -15.28
CA GLY A 128 -17.34 13.79 -15.36
C GLY A 128 -18.00 12.58 -16.05
N GLN A 129 -17.23 11.59 -16.49
CA GLN A 129 -17.74 10.33 -17.03
C GLN A 129 -17.98 9.31 -15.91
N ASP A 130 -18.88 8.35 -16.15
CA ASP A 130 -19.15 7.26 -15.22
C ASP A 130 -18.38 6.00 -15.61
N VAL A 131 -17.66 5.42 -14.65
CA VAL A 131 -17.00 4.12 -14.75
C VAL A 131 -17.82 3.11 -13.96
N LYS A 132 -18.16 2.00 -14.59
CA LYS A 132 -18.83 0.91 -13.90
C LYS A 132 -17.79 -0.01 -13.25
N ILE A 133 -17.94 -0.26 -11.96
CA ILE A 133 -17.07 -1.14 -11.18
C ILE A 133 -17.99 -2.10 -10.45
N ALA A 134 -17.82 -3.40 -10.70
CA ALA A 134 -18.78 -4.43 -10.27
C ALA A 134 -20.22 -4.08 -10.73
N SER A 135 -21.15 -3.90 -9.80
CA SER A 135 -22.56 -3.56 -10.07
C SER A 135 -22.82 -2.06 -10.22
N ASP A 136 -21.92 -1.21 -9.75
CA ASP A 136 -22.20 0.21 -9.48
C ASP A 136 -21.44 1.15 -10.41
N TYR A 137 -21.97 2.36 -10.57
CA TYR A 137 -21.39 3.42 -11.39
C TYR A 137 -20.73 4.48 -10.50
N TYR A 138 -19.51 4.86 -10.87
CA TYR A 138 -18.73 5.87 -10.18
C TYR A 138 -18.33 6.98 -11.15
N ARG A 139 -18.71 8.22 -10.81
CA ARG A 139 -18.37 9.41 -11.56
C ARG A 139 -16.91 9.80 -11.32
N VAL A 140 -16.12 9.93 -12.38
CA VAL A 140 -14.73 10.38 -12.28
C VAL A 140 -14.68 11.88 -11.96
N VAL A 141 -14.09 12.25 -10.82
CA VAL A 141 -13.94 13.65 -10.37
C VAL A 141 -12.51 14.15 -10.40
N GLY A 142 -11.54 13.24 -10.54
CA GLY A 142 -10.13 13.58 -10.57
C GLY A 142 -9.27 12.50 -11.22
N ILE A 143 -8.08 12.92 -11.64
CA ILE A 143 -7.04 12.07 -12.17
C ILE A 143 -5.80 12.28 -11.34
N VAL A 144 -5.18 11.19 -10.91
CA VAL A 144 -3.94 11.21 -10.14
C VAL A 144 -2.86 10.42 -10.85
N SER A 145 -1.62 10.81 -10.64
CA SER A 145 -0.46 9.96 -10.91
C SER A 145 0.04 9.44 -9.56
N ALA A 146 -0.06 8.12 -9.37
CA ALA A 146 0.55 7.46 -8.23
C ALA A 146 1.91 6.91 -8.66
N GLU A 147 2.99 7.44 -8.08
CA GLU A 147 4.30 6.84 -8.28
C GLU A 147 4.37 5.55 -7.44
N SER A 148 4.53 4.41 -8.12
CA SER A 148 4.49 3.09 -7.47
C SER A 148 5.54 3.05 -6.34
N PRO A 149 5.20 2.65 -5.08
CA PRO A 149 6.14 2.64 -3.95
C PRO A 149 7.29 1.64 -4.11
N VAL A 150 7.27 0.84 -5.17
CA VAL A 150 8.26 -0.18 -5.46
C VAL A 150 8.66 0.05 -6.92
N PRO A 151 9.93 0.39 -7.23
CA PRO A 151 10.40 0.20 -8.60
C PRO A 151 10.08 -1.25 -8.93
N ALA A 152 9.34 -1.49 -10.01
CA ALA A 152 9.14 -2.84 -10.50
C ALA A 152 10.52 -3.48 -10.61
N THR A 153 10.87 -4.36 -9.67
CA THR A 153 12.09 -5.14 -9.74
C THR A 153 11.91 -6.00 -10.97
N ARG A 154 12.39 -5.49 -12.11
CA ARG A 154 12.65 -6.30 -13.30
C ARG A 154 13.67 -7.33 -12.85
N GLY A 155 13.19 -8.54 -12.59
CA GLY A 155 13.99 -9.75 -12.39
C GLY A 155 15.06 -9.67 -11.31
N SER A 156 14.75 -10.18 -10.11
CA SER A 156 15.77 -10.86 -9.32
C SER A 156 15.20 -12.23 -8.96
N GLU A 157 15.75 -13.23 -9.65
CA GLU A 157 15.64 -14.64 -9.31
C GLU A 157 16.27 -14.84 -7.94
N ASN A 158 15.49 -14.77 -6.86
CA ASN A 158 15.65 -15.61 -5.68
C ASN A 158 14.51 -15.35 -4.69
N GLY A 159 13.90 -16.45 -4.27
CA GLY A 159 12.59 -16.51 -3.66
C GLY A 159 12.42 -15.70 -2.38
N VAL A 160 11.42 -14.82 -2.41
CA VAL A 160 10.57 -14.49 -1.27
C VAL A 160 9.17 -14.23 -1.81
N ALA A 161 8.19 -14.79 -1.11
CA ALA A 161 6.87 -15.15 -1.60
C ALA A 161 6.17 -14.06 -2.43
N ARG A 162 5.82 -14.42 -3.65
CA ARG A 162 4.76 -13.75 -4.41
C ARG A 162 3.47 -13.99 -3.62
N VAL A 163 2.95 -12.96 -2.97
CA VAL A 163 1.53 -12.97 -2.57
C VAL A 163 0.76 -13.11 -3.87
N GLN A 164 0.23 -14.31 -4.11
CA GLN A 164 -0.66 -14.59 -5.24
C GLN A 164 -1.97 -13.85 -4.98
N SER A 165 -2.04 -12.58 -5.36
CA SER A 165 -3.34 -12.00 -5.69
C SER A 165 -3.76 -12.66 -7.00
N GLN A 166 -4.73 -13.58 -6.96
CA GLN A 166 -5.34 -14.19 -8.14
C GLN A 166 -6.05 -13.12 -8.97
N GLY A 167 -5.29 -12.49 -9.86
CA GLY A 167 -5.75 -11.49 -10.80
C GLY A 167 -4.54 -11.05 -11.61
N GLY A 168 -4.69 -10.93 -12.93
CA GLY A 168 -3.65 -10.32 -13.76
C GLY A 168 -3.19 -9.00 -13.15
N ALA A 169 -1.95 -8.59 -13.42
CA ALA A 169 -1.42 -7.33 -12.88
C ALA A 169 -2.42 -6.19 -13.15
N ASN A 170 -2.95 -5.60 -12.07
CA ASN A 170 -3.87 -4.48 -12.16
C ASN A 170 -3.18 -3.33 -12.89
N VAL A 171 -3.88 -2.68 -13.83
CA VAL A 171 -3.31 -1.59 -14.65
C VAL A 171 -2.95 -0.39 -13.78
N GLY A 172 -3.77 -0.12 -12.77
CA GLY A 172 -3.57 0.92 -11.77
C GLY A 172 -4.65 0.83 -10.69
N SER A 173 -4.77 1.90 -9.91
CA SER A 173 -5.73 1.99 -8.81
C SER A 173 -6.84 3.02 -9.08
N ILE A 174 -8.06 2.73 -8.61
CA ILE A 174 -9.18 3.68 -8.58
C ILE A 174 -9.51 3.97 -7.12
N TYR A 175 -9.44 5.23 -6.72
CA TYR A 175 -9.75 5.67 -5.36
C TYR A 175 -11.22 6.05 -5.24
N VAL A 176 -11.89 5.52 -4.22
CA VAL A 176 -13.32 5.70 -3.95
C VAL A 176 -13.50 6.06 -2.48
N PRO A 177 -14.50 6.88 -2.08
CA PRO A 177 -14.80 7.12 -0.68
C PRO A 177 -14.95 5.81 0.10
N LEU A 178 -14.24 5.67 1.21
CA LEU A 178 -14.26 4.45 2.03
C LEU A 178 -15.68 4.07 2.45
N THR A 179 -16.50 5.06 2.80
CA THR A 179 -17.90 4.87 3.17
C THR A 179 -18.76 4.35 2.01
N ALA A 180 -18.50 4.79 0.77
CA ALA A 180 -19.14 4.25 -0.42
C ALA A 180 -18.70 2.80 -0.69
N VAL A 181 -17.41 2.49 -0.50
CA VAL A 181 -16.93 1.11 -0.63
C VAL A 181 -17.58 0.19 0.41
N LYS A 182 -17.68 0.62 1.67
CA LYS A 182 -18.40 -0.11 2.73
C LYS A 182 -19.84 -0.40 2.37
N ASP A 183 -20.52 0.58 1.79
CA ASP A 183 -21.95 0.48 1.42
C ASP A 183 -22.17 -0.48 0.23
N ARG A 184 -21.30 -0.43 -0.78
CA ARG A 184 -21.46 -1.19 -2.04
C ARG A 184 -20.84 -2.59 -2.02
N PHE A 185 -19.69 -2.74 -1.38
CA PHE A 185 -18.93 -4.00 -1.32
C PHE A 185 -19.08 -4.73 0.03
N GLY A 186 -19.96 -4.24 0.91
CA GLY A 186 -20.08 -4.69 2.31
C GLY A 186 -18.90 -4.22 3.16
N GLU A 187 -18.82 -4.60 4.44
CA GLU A 187 -17.71 -4.20 5.34
C GLU A 187 -16.55 -5.19 5.36
N ILE A 188 -16.79 -6.39 4.85
CA ILE A 188 -15.87 -7.52 4.84
C ILE A 188 -15.69 -8.02 3.41
N THR A 189 -14.49 -8.47 3.08
CA THR A 189 -14.25 -9.23 1.85
C THR A 189 -14.35 -10.71 2.18
N ILE A 190 -15.29 -11.41 1.56
CA ILE A 190 -15.43 -12.87 1.66
C ILE A 190 -14.61 -13.52 0.55
N GLN A 191 -13.54 -14.21 0.90
CA GLN A 191 -12.79 -15.06 -0.04
C GLN A 191 -13.10 -16.52 0.27
N ILE A 192 -13.48 -17.28 -0.75
CA ILE A 192 -13.75 -18.72 -0.66
C ILE A 192 -12.50 -19.44 -1.16
N SER A 193 -11.77 -20.07 -0.25
CA SER A 193 -10.52 -20.76 -0.55
C SER A 193 -10.78 -22.28 -0.58
N GLY A 194 -10.89 -22.91 -1.76
CA GLY A 194 -10.86 -24.38 -1.91
C GLY A 194 -11.74 -25.00 -3.01
N GLU A 195 -11.27 -26.09 -3.63
CA GLU A 195 -12.00 -26.94 -4.60
C GLU A 195 -13.00 -27.92 -3.95
N SER A 196 -13.04 -28.01 -2.62
CA SER A 196 -13.95 -28.90 -1.87
C SER A 196 -14.37 -28.27 -0.54
N GLY A 197 -15.37 -27.39 -0.57
CA GLY A 197 -15.96 -26.76 0.62
C GLY A 197 -15.05 -25.71 1.26
N GLY A 198 -14.93 -24.55 0.62
CA GLY A 198 -13.95 -23.53 0.99
C GLY A 198 -14.24 -22.82 2.31
N ASN A 199 -13.17 -22.51 3.04
CA ASN A 199 -13.20 -21.62 4.21
C ASN A 199 -13.60 -20.21 3.76
N ILE A 200 -14.48 -19.57 4.54
CA ILE A 200 -14.89 -18.17 4.33
C ILE A 200 -13.91 -17.28 5.09
N GLU A 201 -13.04 -16.59 4.36
CA GLU A 201 -12.13 -15.61 4.94
C GLU A 201 -12.84 -14.24 5.04
N LYS A 202 -12.79 -13.58 6.21
CA LYS A 202 -13.31 -12.20 6.39
C LYS A 202 -12.18 -11.22 6.68
N VAL A 203 -11.98 -10.26 5.78
CA VAL A 203 -11.00 -9.17 5.93
C VAL A 203 -11.70 -7.81 5.77
N GLU A 204 -11.56 -6.94 6.77
CA GLU A 204 -12.15 -5.59 6.77
C GLU A 204 -11.28 -4.58 6.00
N LEU A 205 -10.00 -4.48 6.37
CA LEU A 205 -9.02 -3.58 5.79
C LEU A 205 -7.78 -4.36 5.36
N GLN A 206 -7.16 -3.93 4.27
CA GLN A 206 -5.91 -4.51 3.78
C GLN A 206 -4.71 -3.72 4.31
N GLU A 207 -4.91 -2.44 4.63
CA GLU A 207 -3.84 -1.55 5.04
C GLU A 207 -4.36 -0.38 5.90
N ILE A 208 -3.60 0.01 6.91
CA ILE A 208 -3.75 1.29 7.62
C ILE A 208 -2.42 2.04 7.53
N ILE A 209 -2.44 3.26 7.03
CA ILE A 209 -1.28 4.14 7.00
C ILE A 209 -1.39 5.14 8.15
N ILE A 210 -0.36 5.22 8.97
CA ILE A 210 -0.25 6.13 10.10
C ILE A 210 0.90 7.08 9.79
N LYS A 211 0.61 8.38 9.70
CA LYS A 211 1.63 9.41 9.50
C LYS A 211 1.90 10.13 10.82
N VAL A 212 3.18 10.24 11.17
CA VAL A 212 3.65 10.97 12.36
C VAL A 212 4.33 12.27 11.96
N GLY A 213 4.29 13.28 12.84
CA GLY A 213 4.81 14.61 12.52
C GLY A 213 6.34 14.77 12.57
N ALA A 214 7.06 13.80 13.15
CA ALA A 214 8.52 13.86 13.25
C ALA A 214 9.17 12.49 13.03
N MET A 215 10.31 12.45 12.33
CA MET A 215 11.04 11.21 12.04
C MET A 215 11.49 10.49 13.31
N ASP A 216 11.81 11.24 14.37
CA ASP A 216 12.25 10.67 15.64
C ASP A 216 11.12 9.95 16.37
N ASN A 217 9.87 10.31 16.08
CA ASN A 217 8.68 9.68 16.65
C ASN A 217 8.24 8.43 15.89
N VAL A 218 8.79 8.15 14.70
CA VAL A 218 8.37 7.00 13.86
C VAL A 218 8.59 5.68 14.57
N LEU A 219 9.80 5.43 15.10
CA LEU A 219 10.10 4.15 15.76
C LEU A 219 9.39 3.99 17.12
N PRO A 220 9.38 5.00 18.02
CA PRO A 220 8.57 4.91 19.25
C PRO A 220 7.09 4.65 18.95
N THR A 221 6.54 5.30 17.92
CA THR A 221 5.15 5.09 17.52
C THR A 221 4.93 3.69 16.95
N ARG A 222 5.87 3.16 16.15
CA ARG A 222 5.84 1.78 15.66
C ARG A 222 5.71 0.79 16.83
N ASP A 223 6.50 0.97 17.89
CA ASP A 223 6.48 0.10 19.07
C ASP A 223 5.14 0.16 19.82
N ILE A 224 4.53 1.36 19.89
CA ILE A 224 3.19 1.54 20.46
C ILE A 224 2.13 0.83 19.60
N VAL A 225 2.18 1.00 18.27
CA VAL A 225 1.27 0.33 17.33
C VAL A 225 1.38 -1.20 17.48
N ASP A 226 2.61 -1.71 17.55
CA ASP A 226 2.90 -3.13 17.73
C ASP A 226 2.31 -3.67 19.04
N THR A 227 2.51 -2.93 20.14
CA THR A 227 1.97 -3.29 21.47
C THR A 227 0.44 -3.23 21.52
N LEU A 228 -0.17 -2.28 20.81
CA LEU A 228 -1.63 -2.18 20.70
C LEU A 228 -2.19 -3.35 19.90
N LEU A 229 -1.61 -3.63 18.73
CA LEU A 229 -2.06 -4.74 17.89
C LEU A 229 -1.88 -6.08 18.58
N SER A 230 -0.73 -6.33 19.23
CA SER A 230 -0.48 -7.58 19.95
C SER A 230 -1.44 -7.84 21.11
N ARG A 231 -2.13 -6.80 21.62
CA ARG A 231 -3.15 -6.94 22.66
C ARG A 231 -4.51 -7.38 22.10
N PHE A 232 -4.81 -7.04 20.85
CA PHE A 232 -6.13 -7.24 20.25
C PHE A 232 -6.13 -8.30 19.15
N HIS A 233 -4.96 -8.68 18.65
CA HIS A 233 -4.74 -9.73 17.66
C HIS A 233 -3.91 -10.84 18.31
N GLU A 234 -4.53 -12.00 18.54
CA GLU A 234 -3.84 -13.19 19.08
C GLU A 234 -3.09 -13.96 17.98
N LYS A 235 -3.48 -13.75 16.71
CA LYS A 235 -2.89 -14.40 15.53
C LYS A 235 -1.88 -13.47 14.87
N ASN A 236 -0.90 -14.06 14.17
CA ASN A 236 0.02 -13.31 13.31
C ASN A 236 -0.68 -12.89 12.01
N ASP A 237 -1.62 -11.96 12.09
CA ASP A 237 -2.50 -11.54 10.99
C ASP A 237 -2.19 -10.12 10.44
N TYR A 238 -1.13 -9.49 10.95
CA TYR A 238 -0.68 -8.18 10.50
C TYR A 238 0.84 -8.12 10.33
N GLN A 239 1.29 -7.14 9.57
CA GLN A 239 2.70 -6.78 9.41
C GLN A 239 2.85 -5.26 9.46
N ILE A 240 3.74 -4.79 10.32
CA ILE A 240 4.11 -3.37 10.37
C ILE A 240 5.32 -3.14 9.47
N VAL A 241 5.18 -2.21 8.53
CA VAL A 241 6.22 -1.82 7.57
C VAL A 241 6.55 -0.35 7.78
N VAL A 242 7.82 -0.06 8.06
CA VAL A 242 8.32 1.31 8.25
C VAL A 242 9.32 1.63 7.13
N PRO A 243 8.96 2.45 6.12
CA PRO A 243 9.86 2.77 5.02
C PRO A 243 11.17 3.45 5.45
N LEU A 244 11.16 4.17 6.58
CA LEU A 244 12.37 4.77 7.16
C LEU A 244 13.44 3.72 7.51
N GLU A 245 13.04 2.53 7.97
CA GLU A 245 13.97 1.45 8.29
C GLU A 245 14.65 0.93 7.03
N LEU A 246 13.86 0.70 5.98
CA LEU A 246 14.35 0.27 4.66
C LEU A 246 15.35 1.31 4.08
N LEU A 247 15.03 2.60 4.20
CA LEU A 247 15.92 3.68 3.76
C LEU A 247 17.22 3.73 4.56
N ARG A 248 17.15 3.56 5.89
CA ARG A 248 18.35 3.53 6.76
C ARG A 248 19.22 2.33 6.43
N GLN A 249 18.62 1.17 6.18
CA GLN A 249 19.34 -0.04 5.77
C GLN A 249 20.04 0.15 4.42
N ALA A 250 19.34 0.69 3.42
CA ALA A 250 19.91 0.98 2.11
C ALA A 250 21.09 1.98 2.21
N LYS A 251 20.97 3.05 3.01
CA LYS A 251 22.06 4.01 3.24
C LYS A 251 23.28 3.38 3.92
N ARG A 252 23.08 2.47 4.87
CA ARG A 252 24.19 1.74 5.52
C ARG A 252 24.93 0.85 4.52
N THR A 253 24.18 0.09 3.71
CA THR A 253 24.75 -0.76 2.66
C THR A 253 25.51 0.08 1.63
N GLN A 254 24.96 1.21 1.19
CA GLN A 254 25.64 2.13 0.28
C GLN A 254 26.96 2.66 0.87
N ARG A 255 26.96 3.07 2.15
CA ARG A 255 28.17 3.55 2.81
C ARG A 255 29.27 2.49 2.86
N ILE A 256 28.91 1.23 3.14
CA ILE A 256 29.86 0.11 3.12
C ILE A 256 30.45 -0.05 1.70
N PHE A 257 29.61 -0.08 0.66
CA PHE A 257 30.09 -0.17 -0.73
C PHE A 257 30.98 1.00 -1.13
N SER A 258 30.65 2.24 -0.71
CA SER A 258 31.50 3.41 -0.96
C SER A 258 32.86 3.29 -0.29
N ILE A 259 32.92 2.77 0.95
CA ILE A 259 34.19 2.53 1.67
C ILE A 259 35.02 1.46 0.95
N VAL A 260 34.39 0.34 0.55
CA VAL A 260 35.08 -0.74 -0.18
C VAL A 260 35.63 -0.23 -1.51
N LEU A 261 34.82 0.46 -2.32
CA LEU A 261 35.26 0.97 -3.62
C LEU A 261 36.34 2.04 -3.49
N GLY A 262 36.19 2.94 -2.50
CA GLY A 262 37.22 3.93 -2.17
C GLY A 262 38.54 3.28 -1.73
N SER A 263 38.46 2.19 -0.96
CA SER A 263 39.66 1.45 -0.51
C SER A 263 40.36 0.77 -1.68
N ILE A 264 39.60 0.12 -2.58
CA ILE A 264 40.14 -0.49 -3.80
C ILE A 264 40.80 0.57 -4.68
N ALA A 265 40.12 1.71 -4.91
CA ALA A 265 40.66 2.81 -5.71
C ALA A 265 41.96 3.39 -5.12
N ALA A 266 42.01 3.57 -3.79
CA ALA A 266 43.21 4.04 -3.09
C ALA A 266 44.38 3.06 -3.21
N ILE A 267 44.14 1.75 -3.05
CA ILE A 267 45.16 0.71 -3.21
C ILE A 267 45.64 0.66 -4.67
N SER A 268 44.74 0.71 -5.65
CA SER A 268 45.10 0.71 -7.07
C SER A 268 45.95 1.93 -7.45
N LEU A 269 45.62 3.10 -6.93
CA LEU A 269 46.40 4.32 -7.15
C LEU A 269 47.80 4.21 -6.54
N LEU A 270 47.90 3.68 -5.32
CA LEU A 270 49.17 3.49 -4.63
C LEU A 270 50.07 2.50 -5.37
N VAL A 271 49.54 1.34 -5.75
CA VAL A 271 50.28 0.31 -6.51
C VAL A 271 50.69 0.84 -7.90
N GLY A 272 49.78 1.53 -8.59
CA GLY A 272 50.09 2.19 -9.86
C GLY A 272 51.21 3.23 -9.74
N GLY A 273 51.22 4.00 -8.65
CA GLY A 273 52.27 4.98 -8.36
C GLY A 273 53.64 4.35 -8.12
N ILE A 274 53.72 3.26 -7.36
CA ILE A 274 54.97 2.50 -7.15
C ILE A 274 55.49 1.94 -8.48
N GLY A 275 54.59 1.45 -9.34
CA GLY A 275 54.96 0.93 -10.66
C GLY A 275 55.62 1.98 -11.57
N ILE A 276 55.09 3.21 -11.59
CA ILE A 276 55.70 4.32 -12.35
C ILE A 276 57.08 4.68 -11.77
N MET A 277 57.21 4.70 -10.45
CA MET A 277 58.47 5.03 -9.77
C MET A 277 59.58 4.01 -10.05
N ASN A 278 59.26 2.75 -10.35
CA ASN A 278 60.25 1.72 -10.67
C ASN A 278 60.68 1.70 -12.15
N ILE A 279 59.94 2.38 -13.02
CA ILE A 279 60.26 2.48 -14.46
C ILE A 279 61.13 3.70 -14.78
N MET A 280 60.96 4.79 -14.02
CA MET A 280 61.87 5.95 -14.06
C MET A 280 63.19 5.66 -13.38
#